data_AF-A0A358PE83-F1
#
_entry.id   AF-A0A358PE83-F1
#
_cell.length_a   1.000
_cell.length_b   1.000
_cell.length_c   1.000
_cell.angle_alpha   90.00
_cell.angle_beta   90.00
_cell.angle_gamma   90.00
#
_symmetry.space_group_name_H-M   'P 1'
#
loop_
_entity.id
_entity.type
_entity.pdbx_description
1 polymer ?
#
loop_
_entity_poly.entity_id
_entity_poly.type
_entity_poly.pdbx_seq_one_letter_code
_entity_poly.pdbx_strand_id
1 'polypeptide(L)'
;MSVDNLLRPGGILAVVSFHSLEDRIVKRFLATRGQHASKPSRHRPVIDGPAPSFEILRRKAILPIEDERNQNSRARSAKLRIARRTDAPPLGMAAAPYSTANETARSQKESKQCG
;
A
#
# COMPACT_ATOMS: atom_id res chain seq x y z
N MET A 1 7.46 -5.50 -9.41
CA MET A 1 7.02 -4.14 -9.01
C MET A 1 6.13 -4.26 -7.78
N SER A 2 6.32 -3.45 -6.73
CA SER A 2 5.47 -3.44 -5.53
C SER A 2 4.55 -2.22 -5.49
N VAL A 3 3.45 -2.30 -4.75
CA VAL A 3 2.44 -1.22 -4.65
C VAL A 3 3.04 0.10 -4.12
N ASP A 4 4.08 0.00 -3.30
CA ASP A 4 4.83 1.14 -2.73
C ASP A 4 5.44 2.05 -3.81
N ASN A 5 5.68 1.50 -5.00
CA ASN A 5 6.23 2.18 -6.17
C ASN A 5 5.16 2.88 -7.01
N LEU A 6 3.90 2.46 -6.87
CA LEU A 6 2.76 3.01 -7.61
C LEU A 6 2.08 4.15 -6.84
N LEU A 7 2.11 4.10 -5.50
CA LEU A 7 1.49 5.11 -4.66
C LEU A 7 2.41 6.31 -4.43
N ARG A 8 1.89 7.51 -4.69
CA ARG A 8 2.50 8.75 -4.23
C ARG A 8 2.50 8.81 -2.69
N PRO A 9 3.44 9.55 -2.08
CA PRO A 9 3.37 9.81 -0.64
C PRO A 9 2.03 10.40 -0.22
N GLY A 10 1.52 9.97 0.93
CA GLY A 10 0.17 10.27 1.40
C GLY A 10 -0.94 9.43 0.75
N GLY A 11 -0.65 8.67 -0.32
CA GLY A 11 -1.61 7.80 -0.99
C GLY A 11 -2.16 6.70 -0.08
N ILE A 12 -3.43 6.33 -0.28
CA ILE A 12 -4.12 5.33 0.53
C ILE A 12 -4.16 3.98 -0.19
N LEU A 13 -3.69 2.94 0.49
CA LEU A 13 -3.87 1.54 0.11
C LEU A 13 -5.04 0.97 0.90
N ALA A 14 -6.15 0.69 0.22
CA ALA A 14 -7.29 -0.03 0.77
C ALA A 14 -7.39 -1.41 0.11
N VAL A 15 -7.38 -2.47 0.90
CA VAL A 15 -7.48 -3.84 0.40
C VAL A 15 -8.61 -4.56 1.12
N VAL A 16 -9.56 -5.07 0.34
CA VAL A 16 -10.62 -5.97 0.80
C VAL A 16 -10.22 -7.40 0.43
N SER A 17 -10.25 -8.29 1.42
CA SER A 17 -9.95 -9.72 1.24
C SER A 17 -11.13 -10.56 1.73
N PHE A 18 -11.43 -11.63 1.01
CA PHE A 18 -12.55 -12.52 1.34
C PHE A 18 -12.06 -13.84 1.95
N HIS A 19 -10.85 -14.25 1.56
CA HIS A 19 -10.25 -15.50 2.00
C HIS A 19 -9.16 -15.27 3.05
N SER A 20 -8.97 -16.24 3.94
CA SER A 20 -7.97 -16.15 5.01
C SER A 20 -6.53 -16.10 4.47
N LEU A 21 -6.27 -16.74 3.33
CA LEU A 21 -4.95 -16.74 2.67
C LEU A 21 -4.60 -15.35 2.15
N GLU A 22 -5.54 -14.68 1.49
CA GLU A 22 -5.38 -13.30 1.03
C GLU A 22 -5.13 -12.35 2.20
N ASP A 23 -5.96 -12.39 3.25
CA ASP A 23 -5.78 -11.53 4.44
C ASP A 23 -4.41 -11.74 5.07
N ARG A 24 -3.91 -12.98 5.10
CA ARG A 24 -2.58 -13.31 5.62
C ARG A 24 -1.47 -12.67 4.77
N ILE A 25 -1.58 -12.72 3.44
CA ILE A 25 -0.63 -12.07 2.52
C ILE A 25 -0.62 -10.56 2.77
N VAL A 26 -1.80 -9.93 2.81
CA VAL A 26 -1.94 -8.48 3.03
C VAL A 26 -1.41 -8.07 4.41
N LYS A 27 -1.77 -8.83 5.45
CA LYS A 27 -1.28 -8.60 6.82
C LYS A 27 0.23 -8.67 6.88
N ARG A 28 0.85 -9.69 6.26
CA ARG A 28 2.30 -9.85 6.24
C ARG A 28 2.97 -8.72 5.45
N PHE A 29 2.42 -8.39 4.29
CA PHE A 29 2.90 -7.30 3.44
C PHE A 29 2.94 -5.96 4.19
N LEU A 30 1.84 -5.60 4.85
CA LEU A 30 1.74 -4.36 5.64
C LEU A 30 2.61 -4.42 6.89
N ALA A 31 2.70 -5.56 7.57
CA ALA A 31 3.54 -5.70 8.75
C ALA A 31 5.03 -5.53 8.42
N THR A 32 5.52 -6.13 7.34
CA THR A 32 6.92 -6.00 6.92
C THR A 32 7.28 -4.57 6.52
N ARG A 33 6.34 -3.81 5.94
CA ARG A 33 6.59 -2.44 5.45
C ARG A 33 6.21 -1.33 6.43
N GLY A 34 5.37 -1.62 7.40
CA GLY A 34 4.94 -0.71 8.46
C GLY A 34 5.61 -0.96 9.80
N GLN A 35 6.49 -1.96 9.91
CA GLN A 35 7.40 -2.07 11.03
C GLN A 35 8.40 -0.92 10.96
N HIS A 36 8.25 0.04 11.88
CA HIS A 36 9.40 0.81 12.34
C HIS A 36 10.49 -0.18 12.74
N ALA A 37 11.75 0.15 12.44
CA ALA A 37 12.92 -0.38 13.13
C ALA A 37 12.52 -0.78 14.55
N SER A 38 12.53 -2.09 14.82
CA SER A 38 11.98 -2.69 16.03
C SER A 38 12.27 -1.77 17.21
N LYS A 39 11.22 -1.24 17.85
CA LYS A 39 11.36 -0.57 19.14
C LYS A 39 12.12 -1.56 20.02
N PRO A 40 13.40 -1.34 20.33
CA PRO A 40 14.19 -2.43 20.84
C PRO A 40 13.62 -2.80 22.21
N SER A 41 13.58 -4.09 22.48
CA SER A 41 13.60 -4.58 23.85
C SER A 41 14.61 -3.75 24.63
N ARG A 42 14.26 -3.36 25.88
CA ARG A 42 15.04 -2.43 26.74
C ARG A 42 16.53 -2.80 26.93
N HIS A 43 16.98 -3.92 26.38
CA HIS A 43 18.29 -4.54 26.51
C HIS A 43 19.04 -4.70 25.17
N ARG A 44 18.54 -4.17 24.05
CA ARG A 44 19.23 -4.20 22.75
C ARG A 44 19.46 -2.77 22.25
N PRO A 45 20.67 -2.41 21.78
CA PRO A 45 20.90 -1.11 21.14
C PRO A 45 19.92 -0.93 19.97
N VAL A 46 19.38 0.28 19.82
CA VAL A 46 18.51 0.66 18.70
C VAL A 46 19.34 0.48 17.42
N ILE A 47 19.03 -0.55 16.65
CA ILE A 47 19.54 -0.65 15.28
C ILE A 47 18.53 0.10 14.44
N ASP A 48 18.94 1.23 13.88
CA ASP A 48 18.11 2.00 12.95
C ASP A 48 17.86 1.15 11.70
N GLY A 49 16.67 0.54 11.67
CA GLY A 49 16.12 -0.11 10.48
C GLY A 49 15.59 0.94 9.49
N PRO A 50 15.35 0.53 8.24
CA PRO A 50 14.83 1.43 7.21
C PRO A 50 13.49 2.04 7.64
N ALA A 51 13.27 3.30 7.28
CA ALA A 51 12.03 4.00 7.56
C ALA A 51 10.83 3.24 6.93
N PRO A 52 9.69 3.12 7.64
CA PRO A 52 8.55 2.36 7.15
C PRO A 52 7.92 3.05 5.93
N SER A 53 7.73 2.32 4.83
CA SER A 53 7.06 2.82 3.61
C SER A 53 5.55 2.98 3.79
N PHE A 54 4.95 2.33 4.79
CA PHE A 54 3.53 2.44 5.10
C PHE A 54 3.26 2.72 6.57
N GLU A 55 2.27 3.55 6.81
CA GLU A 55 1.62 3.75 8.10
C GLU A 55 0.31 2.96 8.12
N ILE A 56 0.16 2.06 9.09
CA ILE A 56 -1.05 1.24 9.23
C ILE A 56 -2.10 2.06 9.98
N LEU A 57 -3.15 2.52 9.28
CA LEU A 57 -4.21 3.36 9.87
C LEU A 57 -5.06 2.57 10.88
N ARG A 58 -5.25 1.27 10.66
CA ARG A 58 -6.00 0.37 11.56
C ARG A 58 -5.26 -0.94 11.77
N ARG A 59 -4.93 -1.26 13.03
CA ARG A 59 -4.20 -2.50 13.38
C ARG A 59 -5.04 -3.76 13.15
N LYS A 60 -6.34 -3.69 13.46
CA LYS A 60 -7.32 -4.76 13.19
C LYS A 60 -7.99 -4.50 11.84
N ALA A 61 -8.34 -5.58 11.15
CA ALA A 61 -9.16 -5.46 9.94
C ALA A 61 -10.55 -4.90 10.30
N ILE A 62 -11.09 -4.07 9.43
CA ILE A 62 -12.48 -3.60 9.51
C ILE A 62 -13.35 -4.73 8.96
N LEU A 63 -14.35 -5.11 9.75
CA LEU A 63 -15.32 -6.14 9.40
C LEU A 63 -16.62 -5.49 8.92
N PRO A 64 -17.40 -6.17 8.07
CA PRO A 64 -18.72 -5.71 7.65
C PRO A 64 -19.65 -5.60 8.86
N ILE A 65 -20.55 -4.62 8.82
CA ILE A 65 -21.59 -4.42 9.84
C ILE A 65 -22.73 -5.45 9.68
N GLU A 66 -23.58 -5.59 10.69
CA GLU A 66 -24.66 -6.60 10.65
C GLU A 66 -25.64 -6.40 9.49
N ASP A 67 -26.09 -5.15 9.26
CA ASP A 67 -26.98 -4.83 8.14
C ASP A 67 -26.39 -5.21 6.78
N GLU A 68 -25.11 -4.91 6.57
CA GLU A 68 -24.38 -5.26 5.35
C GLU A 68 -24.28 -6.78 5.18
N ARG A 69 -24.05 -7.52 6.26
CA ARG A 69 -23.99 -8.99 6.24
C ARG A 69 -25.35 -9.62 5.90
N ASN A 70 -26.44 -8.99 6.31
CA ASN A 70 -27.80 -9.45 6.06
C ASN A 70 -28.24 -9.17 4.62
N GLN A 71 -27.87 -8.00 4.08
CA GLN A 71 -28.18 -7.61 2.69
C GLN A 71 -27.26 -8.28 1.67
N ASN A 72 -26.00 -8.55 2.04
CA ASN A 72 -25.00 -9.14 1.16
C ASN A 72 -24.27 -10.30 1.83
N SER A 73 -24.70 -11.52 1.51
CA SER A 73 -24.09 -12.75 2.03
C SER A 73 -22.61 -12.88 1.69
N ARG A 74 -22.15 -12.31 0.55
CA ARG A 74 -20.74 -12.33 0.14
C ARG A 74 -19.86 -11.41 1.00
N ALA A 75 -20.44 -10.39 1.64
CA ALA A 75 -19.71 -9.48 2.51
C ALA A 75 -19.28 -10.16 3.82
N ARG A 76 -19.97 -11.22 4.27
CA ARG A 76 -19.77 -11.86 5.59
C ARG A 76 -18.32 -12.22 5.92
N SER A 77 -17.50 -12.55 4.93
CA SER A 77 -16.08 -12.92 5.11
C SER A 77 -15.09 -11.80 4.82
N ALA A 78 -15.58 -10.66 4.32
CA ALA A 78 -14.79 -9.52 3.89
C ALA A 78 -14.00 -8.92 5.08
N LYS A 79 -12.74 -8.62 4.82
CA LYS A 79 -11.82 -7.96 5.75
C LYS A 79 -11.16 -6.81 5.02
N LEU A 80 -11.40 -5.60 5.48
CA LEU A 80 -10.79 -4.39 4.96
C LEU A 80 -9.55 -4.02 5.78
N ARG A 81 -8.42 -3.85 5.11
CA ARG A 81 -7.18 -3.31 5.67
C ARG A 81 -6.81 -2.03 4.95
N ILE A 82 -6.40 -1.02 5.72
CA ILE A 82 -6.07 0.30 5.20
C ILE A 82 -4.70 0.74 5.72
N ALA A 83 -3.86 1.22 4.81
CA ALA A 83 -2.57 1.81 5.12
C ALA A 83 -2.33 3.07 4.28
N ARG A 84 -1.55 4.01 4.82
CA ARG A 84 -1.15 5.24 4.16
C ARG A 84 0.32 5.14 3.75
N ARG A 85 0.63 5.51 2.51
CA ARG A 85 1.99 5.61 1.99
C ARG A 85 2.71 6.77 2.70
N THR A 86 3.88 6.51 3.27
CA THR A 86 4.72 7.56 3.88
C THR A 86 5.59 8.26 2.84
N ASP A 87 6.48 9.16 3.24
CA ASP A 87 7.50 9.73 2.35
C ASP A 87 8.75 8.84 2.21
N ALA A 88 8.86 7.77 3.01
CA ALA A 88 10.02 6.89 3.00
C ALA A 88 10.18 6.19 1.65
N PRO A 89 11.40 5.84 1.20
CA PRO A 89 11.56 5.08 -0.03
C PRO A 89 10.89 3.70 0.08
N PRO A 90 10.49 3.11 -1.06
CA PRO A 90 10.04 1.72 -1.12
C PRO A 90 11.10 0.76 -0.55
N LEU A 91 10.70 -0.13 0.37
CA LEU A 91 11.61 -1.18 0.86
C LEU A 91 12.11 -2.05 -0.30
N GLY A 92 13.44 -2.16 -0.44
CA GLY A 92 14.09 -3.01 -1.44
C GLY A 92 14.44 -2.32 -2.76
N MET A 93 14.27 -0.99 -2.87
CA MET A 93 14.74 -0.22 -4.01
C MET A 93 15.85 0.76 -3.60
N ALA A 94 17.05 0.61 -4.16
CA ALA A 94 17.94 1.75 -4.33
C ALA A 94 17.22 2.70 -5.31
N ALA A 95 16.97 3.94 -4.89
CA ALA A 95 16.14 4.91 -5.60
C ALA A 95 16.40 4.91 -7.12
N ALA A 96 15.47 4.32 -7.88
CA ALA A 96 15.49 4.38 -9.33
C ALA A 96 14.21 5.07 -9.81
N PRO A 97 14.32 6.10 -10.67
CA PRO A 97 13.22 6.98 -11.02
C PRO A 97 12.35 6.28 -12.07
N TYR A 98 11.08 6.04 -11.74
CA TYR A 98 10.10 5.81 -12.79
C TYR A 98 9.86 7.13 -13.50
N SER A 99 10.59 7.32 -14.59
CA SER A 99 10.39 8.37 -15.58
C SER A 99 8.91 8.48 -15.94
N THR A 100 8.29 9.60 -15.57
CA THR A 100 7.07 10.11 -16.23
C THR A 100 7.45 10.60 -17.62
N ALA A 101 7.65 9.68 -18.56
CA ALA A 101 7.85 10.01 -19.96
C ALA A 101 6.96 9.11 -20.80
N ASN A 102 5.63 9.29 -20.73
CA ASN A 102 4.74 8.83 -21.81
C ASN A 102 3.32 9.45 -21.83
N GLU A 103 3.17 10.72 -21.45
CA GLU A 103 1.89 11.44 -21.68
C GLU A 103 2.01 12.70 -22.56
N THR A 104 3.19 13.26 -22.81
CA THR A 104 3.33 14.45 -23.67
C THR A 104 3.58 14.15 -25.16
N ALA A 105 3.80 12.90 -25.55
CA ALA A 105 4.16 12.55 -26.94
C ALA A 105 2.97 12.25 -27.88
N ARG A 106 1.73 12.22 -27.39
CA ARG A 106 0.54 11.98 -28.23
C ARG A 106 -0.21 13.26 -28.66
N SER A 107 0.06 14.43 -28.07
CA SER A 107 -0.66 15.66 -28.44
C SER A 107 0.01 16.48 -29.57
N GLN A 108 1.27 16.19 -29.93
CA GLN A 108 1.98 16.94 -30.99
C GLN A 108 2.08 16.21 -32.36
N LYS A 109 1.47 15.03 -32.51
CA LYS A 109 1.45 14.30 -33.79
C LYS A 109 0.18 14.45 -34.61
N GLU A 110 -0.89 15.03 -34.07
CA GLU A 110 -2.14 15.27 -34.84
C GLU A 110 -2.23 16.67 -35.48
N SER A 111 -1.36 17.61 -35.11
CA SER A 111 -1.36 18.98 -35.68
C SER A 111 -0.42 19.18 -36.88
N LYS A 112 0.26 18.14 -37.36
CA LYS A 112 1.15 18.18 -38.55
C LYS A 112 0.70 17.26 -39.70
N GLN A 113 -0.61 17.07 -39.85
CA GLN A 113 -1.21 16.36 -40.98
C GLN A 113 -2.41 17.15 -41.57
N CYS A 114 -2.26 18.47 -41.68
CA CYS A 114 -3.11 19.33 -42.51
C CYS A 114 -2.25 20.54 -42.90
N GLY A 115 -1.48 20.37 -43.96
CA GLY A 115 -0.63 21.36 -44.59
C GLY A 115 -0.19 20.83 -45.94
#